data_AF-A0A3D5S987-F1
#
_entry.id   AF-A0A3D5S987-F1
#
_cell.length_a   1.000
_cell.length_b   1.000
_cell.length_c   1.000
_cell.angle_alpha   90.00
_cell.angle_beta   90.00
_cell.angle_gamma   90.00
#
_symmetry.space_group_name_H-M   'P 1'
#
loop_
_entity.id
_entity.type
_entity.pdbx_description
1 polymer ?
#
loop_
_entity_poly.entity_id
_entity_poly.type
_entity_poly.pdbx_seq_one_letter_code
_entity_poly.pdbx_strand_id
1 'polypeptide(L)'
;MIGWPDFQYTYIERKFAEDDKYTDSEISEGNHLYMSNYLRMIEGHTWGFVITPKNNGECGISGRSLPKSVSIRDLMERMKIGGGHDRAAGGTFKNEKDVKNCINEVIEWTKNNKPIIL
;
A
#
# COMPACT_ATOMS: atom_id res chain seq x y z
N MET A 1 1.07 -7.68 -16.21
CA MET A 1 2.06 -8.12 -15.21
C MET A 1 2.11 -9.64 -15.26
N ILE A 2 3.27 -10.26 -15.49
CA ILE A 2 3.31 -11.73 -15.66
C ILE A 2 3.34 -12.38 -14.28
N GLY A 3 2.27 -13.09 -13.91
CA GLY A 3 2.21 -13.91 -12.69
C GLY A 3 1.68 -13.22 -11.43
N TRP A 4 1.28 -11.95 -11.50
CA TRP A 4 0.62 -11.25 -10.39
C TRP A 4 -0.90 -11.41 -10.49
N PRO A 5 -1.59 -11.76 -9.38
CA PRO A 5 -3.03 -11.58 -9.28
C PRO A 5 -3.41 -10.11 -9.43
N ASP A 6 -4.62 -9.86 -9.92
CA ASP A 6 -5.18 -8.51 -9.96
C ASP A 6 -5.23 -7.91 -8.54
N PHE A 7 -4.96 -6.61 -8.46
CA PHE A 7 -4.82 -5.89 -7.21
C PHE A 7 -5.58 -4.58 -7.25
N GLN A 8 -6.02 -4.16 -6.08
CA GLN A 8 -6.59 -2.84 -5.89
C GLN A 8 -5.61 -1.92 -5.18
N TYR A 9 -5.67 -0.64 -5.48
CA TYR A 9 -5.01 0.36 -4.68
C TYR A 9 -5.93 1.55 -4.46
N THR A 10 -5.70 2.25 -3.36
CA THR A 10 -6.30 3.56 -3.11
C THR A 10 -5.27 4.46 -2.41
N TYR A 11 -5.57 5.74 -2.32
CA TYR A 11 -4.66 6.71 -1.72
C TYR A 11 -5.39 7.92 -1.18
N ILE A 12 -4.69 8.64 -0.33
CA ILE A 12 -5.07 10.00 0.09
C ILE A 12 -4.13 10.96 -0.63
N GLU A 13 -4.65 11.99 -1.28
CA GLU A 13 -3.82 13.04 -1.87
C GLU A 13 -3.21 13.91 -0.76
N ARG A 14 -1.94 14.28 -0.92
CA ARG A 14 -1.26 15.21 0.01
C ARG A 14 -2.04 16.52 0.15
N LYS A 15 -2.45 17.09 -0.97
CA LYS A 15 -3.23 18.33 -0.99
C LYS A 15 -4.53 18.21 -0.17
N PHE A 16 -5.25 17.11 -0.32
CA PHE A 16 -6.47 16.86 0.47
C PHE A 16 -6.16 16.77 1.97
N ALA A 17 -5.11 16.03 2.34
CA ALA A 17 -4.66 15.93 3.72
C ALA A 17 -4.29 17.30 4.33
N GLU A 18 -3.59 18.15 3.56
CA GLU A 18 -3.12 19.47 4.00
C GLU A 18 -4.24 20.51 4.04
N ASP A 19 -5.12 20.56 3.03
CA ASP A 19 -6.23 21.51 2.93
C ASP A 19 -7.21 21.33 4.11
N ASP A 20 -7.49 20.07 4.49
CA ASP A 20 -8.39 19.72 5.60
C ASP A 20 -7.67 19.52 6.95
N LYS A 21 -6.34 19.68 6.98
CA LYS A 21 -5.47 19.59 8.17
C LYS A 21 -5.58 18.26 8.93
N TYR A 22 -5.71 17.16 8.19
CA TYR A 22 -5.71 15.83 8.80
C TYR A 22 -4.36 15.50 9.43
N THR A 23 -4.40 14.94 10.64
CA THR A 23 -3.22 14.45 11.34
C THR A 23 -2.78 13.09 10.81
N ASP A 24 -1.51 12.74 11.03
CA ASP A 24 -1.00 11.39 10.71
C ASP A 24 -1.82 10.27 11.40
N SER A 25 -2.38 10.56 12.59
CA SER A 25 -3.25 9.61 13.32
C SER A 25 -4.58 9.40 12.60
N GLU A 26 -5.27 10.49 12.21
CA GLU A 26 -6.55 10.41 11.50
C GLU A 26 -6.39 9.73 10.13
N ILE A 27 -5.31 10.04 9.41
CA ILE A 27 -4.95 9.38 8.16
C ILE A 27 -4.74 7.87 8.39
N SER A 28 -4.00 7.50 9.44
CA SER A 28 -3.73 6.11 9.80
C SER A 28 -5.02 5.36 10.16
N GLU A 29 -5.91 5.98 10.93
CA GLU A 29 -7.22 5.42 11.30
C GLU A 29 -8.12 5.23 10.08
N GLY A 30 -8.23 6.23 9.21
CA GLY A 30 -8.99 6.15 7.97
C GLY A 30 -8.48 5.04 7.04
N ASN A 31 -7.15 4.94 6.89
CA ASN A 31 -6.50 3.84 6.18
C ASN A 31 -6.84 2.47 6.80
N HIS A 32 -6.76 2.34 8.12
CA HIS A 32 -7.09 1.11 8.82
C HIS A 32 -8.55 0.69 8.57
N LEU A 33 -9.49 1.62 8.67
CA LEU A 33 -10.91 1.38 8.38
C LEU A 33 -11.11 0.90 6.94
N TYR A 34 -10.47 1.55 5.97
CA TYR A 34 -10.57 1.15 4.57
C TYR A 34 -10.04 -0.27 4.33
N MET A 35 -8.85 -0.58 4.85
CA MET A 35 -8.23 -1.89 4.68
C MET A 35 -9.03 -3.01 5.35
N SER A 36 -9.51 -2.76 6.56
CA SER A 36 -10.24 -3.74 7.35
C SER A 36 -11.59 -4.08 6.74
N ASN A 37 -12.29 -3.06 6.21
CA ASN A 37 -13.66 -3.18 5.75
C ASN A 37 -13.79 -3.38 4.24
N TYR A 38 -12.95 -2.79 3.38
CA TYR A 38 -13.22 -2.79 1.93
C TYR A 38 -12.14 -3.50 1.12
N LEU A 39 -10.86 -3.30 1.44
CA LEU A 39 -9.76 -3.81 0.61
C LEU A 39 -9.72 -5.35 0.48
N ARG A 40 -10.36 -6.08 1.39
CA ARG A 40 -10.44 -7.56 1.33
C ARG A 40 -11.75 -8.08 0.73
N MET A 41 -12.70 -7.20 0.43
CA MET A 41 -14.06 -7.55 0.04
C MET A 41 -14.39 -7.27 -1.43
N ILE A 42 -13.43 -6.74 -2.21
CA ILE A 42 -13.64 -6.51 -3.64
C ILE A 42 -13.40 -7.82 -4.40
N GLU A 43 -14.44 -8.29 -5.08
CA GLU A 43 -14.37 -9.50 -5.91
C GLU A 43 -13.27 -9.40 -6.97
N GLY A 44 -12.59 -10.52 -7.22
CA GLY A 44 -11.49 -10.61 -8.18
C GLY A 44 -10.14 -10.07 -7.69
N HIS A 45 -10.09 -9.36 -6.55
CA HIS A 45 -8.88 -8.70 -6.07
C HIS A 45 -8.44 -9.31 -4.73
N THR A 46 -7.48 -10.22 -4.79
CA THR A 46 -7.03 -11.00 -3.62
C THR A 46 -5.97 -10.29 -2.78
N TRP A 47 -5.53 -9.11 -3.20
CA TRP A 47 -4.60 -8.26 -2.47
C TRP A 47 -4.71 -6.80 -2.93
N GLY A 48 -4.10 -5.92 -2.14
CA GLY A 48 -4.02 -4.51 -2.49
C GLY A 48 -3.22 -3.71 -1.47
N PHE A 49 -3.12 -2.41 -1.73
CA PHE A 49 -2.42 -1.48 -0.86
C PHE A 49 -3.04 -0.09 -0.84
N VAL A 50 -2.76 0.63 0.24
CA VAL A 50 -3.12 2.04 0.41
C VAL A 50 -1.85 2.84 0.56
N ILE A 51 -1.75 3.98 -0.15
CA ILE A 51 -0.65 4.93 0.02
C ILE A 51 -1.20 6.23 0.61
N THR A 52 -0.57 6.72 1.67
CA THR A 52 -1.00 7.94 2.37
C THR A 52 0.17 8.90 2.55
N PRO A 53 -0.06 10.22 2.48
CA PRO A 53 0.95 11.19 2.82
C PRO A 53 1.20 11.15 4.33
N LYS A 54 2.37 11.61 4.74
CA LYS A 54 2.69 11.94 6.13
C LYS A 54 3.06 13.42 6.24
N ASN A 55 2.86 13.98 7.43
CA ASN A 55 3.16 15.38 7.72
C ASN A 55 4.65 15.72 7.63
N ASN A 56 5.53 14.74 7.80
CA ASN A 56 6.97 14.91 7.61
C ASN A 56 7.40 14.97 6.12
N GLY A 57 6.46 14.91 5.19
CA GLY A 57 6.70 14.94 3.75
C GLY A 57 6.92 13.56 3.12
N GLU A 58 7.00 12.49 3.90
CA GLU A 58 7.10 11.12 3.38
C GLU A 58 5.73 10.59 2.94
N CYS A 59 5.72 9.39 2.35
CA CYS A 59 4.50 8.63 2.07
C CYS A 59 4.54 7.27 2.79
N GLY A 60 3.47 6.93 3.51
CA GLY A 60 3.26 5.60 4.07
C GLY A 60 2.58 4.66 3.07
N ILE A 61 2.85 3.36 3.19
CA ILE A 61 2.13 2.32 2.46
C ILE A 61 1.66 1.24 3.42
N SER A 62 0.44 0.75 3.22
CA SER A 62 -0.12 -0.38 3.96
C SER A 62 -0.75 -1.37 3.01
N GLY A 63 -0.33 -2.63 3.05
CA GLY A 63 -0.86 -3.69 2.18
C GLY A 63 -1.60 -4.77 2.96
N ARG A 64 -2.59 -5.39 2.32
CA ARG A 64 -3.23 -6.62 2.81
C ARG A 64 -3.44 -7.61 1.67
N SER A 65 -3.46 -8.89 2.02
CA SER A 65 -3.83 -9.96 1.11
C SER A 65 -4.74 -10.99 1.78
N LEU A 66 -5.51 -11.69 0.95
CA LEU A 66 -6.29 -12.86 1.34
C LEU A 66 -5.40 -14.12 1.41
N PRO A 67 -5.87 -15.23 2.01
CA PRO A 67 -5.20 -16.52 1.85
C PRO A 67 -5.07 -16.93 0.37
N LYS A 68 -4.02 -17.68 0.01
CA LYS A 68 -3.71 -18.12 -1.37
C LYS A 68 -3.42 -16.94 -2.29
N SER A 69 -2.74 -15.91 -1.76
CA SER A 69 -2.47 -14.64 -2.43
C SER A 69 -1.05 -14.15 -2.15
N VAL A 70 -0.72 -12.98 -2.67
CA VAL A 70 0.58 -12.32 -2.57
C VAL A 70 1.03 -12.16 -1.11
N SER A 71 2.30 -12.49 -0.85
CA SER A 71 2.99 -12.11 0.39
C SER A 71 3.26 -10.60 0.41
N ILE A 72 2.53 -9.88 1.25
CA ILE A 72 2.73 -8.44 1.45
C ILE A 72 4.07 -8.18 2.14
N ARG A 73 4.48 -9.06 3.07
CA ARG A 73 5.80 -8.96 3.71
C ARG A 73 6.92 -8.98 2.67
N ASP A 74 6.92 -9.99 1.79
CA ASP A 74 7.94 -10.15 0.75
C ASP A 74 8.03 -8.92 -0.16
N LEU A 75 6.87 -8.40 -0.59
CA LEU A 75 6.78 -7.18 -1.39
C LEU A 75 7.47 -6.00 -0.69
N MET A 76 7.10 -5.70 0.57
CA MET A 76 7.63 -4.55 1.29
C MET A 76 9.13 -4.68 1.59
N GLU A 77 9.58 -5.88 1.94
CA GLU A 77 10.98 -6.16 2.28
C GLU A 77 11.88 -6.10 1.04
N ARG A 78 11.46 -6.69 -0.08
CA ARG A 78 12.26 -6.68 -1.33
C ARG A 78 12.26 -5.31 -2.01
N MET A 79 11.19 -4.52 -1.84
CA MET A 79 11.19 -3.10 -2.21
C MET A 79 12.04 -2.24 -1.26
N LYS A 80 12.47 -2.77 -0.10
CA LYS A 80 13.24 -2.06 0.94
C LYS A 80 12.50 -0.84 1.52
N ILE A 81 11.18 -0.88 1.51
CA ILE A 81 10.33 0.21 2.02
C ILE A 81 9.74 -0.12 3.39
N GLY A 82 9.77 -1.39 3.82
CA GLY A 82 9.23 -1.79 5.12
C GLY A 82 9.22 -3.29 5.35
N GLY A 83 8.21 -3.76 6.09
CA GLY A 83 8.07 -5.16 6.50
C GLY A 83 6.76 -5.39 7.26
N GLY A 84 6.67 -6.53 7.94
CA GLY A 84 5.50 -6.89 8.76
C GLY A 84 5.17 -8.38 8.65
N HIS A 85 3.89 -8.70 8.50
CA HIS A 85 3.42 -10.07 8.36
C HIS A 85 3.09 -10.41 6.92
N ASP A 86 3.16 -11.70 6.62
CA ASP A 86 2.88 -12.30 5.32
C ASP A 86 1.66 -11.74 4.59
N ARG A 87 0.56 -11.49 5.30
CA ARG A 87 -0.70 -10.95 4.72
C ARG A 87 -1.02 -9.52 5.14
N ALA A 88 -0.17 -8.91 5.95
CA ALA A 88 -0.39 -7.59 6.52
C ALA A 88 0.95 -6.93 6.86
N ALA A 89 1.43 -6.10 5.96
CA ALA A 89 2.70 -5.41 6.07
C ALA A 89 2.56 -3.96 5.60
N GLY A 90 3.55 -3.14 5.93
CA GLY A 90 3.56 -1.73 5.59
C GLY A 90 4.97 -1.18 5.55
N GLY A 91 5.06 0.07 5.11
CA GLY A 91 6.34 0.70 4.85
C GLY A 91 6.24 2.21 4.71
N THR A 92 7.36 2.82 4.34
CA THR A 92 7.46 4.26 4.15
C THR A 92 8.46 4.59 3.05
N PHE A 93 8.03 5.42 2.10
CA PHE A 93 8.86 6.04 1.10
C PHE A 93 9.49 7.29 1.69
N LYS A 94 10.77 7.20 2.08
CA LYS A 94 11.46 8.26 2.86
C LYS A 94 11.77 9.54 2.08
N ASN A 95 11.83 9.46 0.76
CA ASN A 95 12.26 10.57 -0.11
C ASN A 95 11.23 10.90 -1.20
N GLU A 96 10.03 10.36 -1.12
CA GLU A 96 8.96 10.63 -2.09
C GLU A 96 7.78 11.27 -1.37
N LYS A 97 7.33 12.40 -1.93
CA LYS A 97 6.25 13.22 -1.37
C LYS A 97 4.94 13.04 -2.11
N ASP A 98 5.02 12.64 -3.38
CA ASP A 98 3.87 12.42 -4.24
C ASP A 98 3.41 10.97 -4.14
N VAL A 99 2.18 10.79 -3.65
CA VAL A 99 1.56 9.48 -3.50
C VAL A 99 1.43 8.75 -4.85
N LYS A 100 1.26 9.47 -5.97
CA LYS A 100 1.17 8.87 -7.30
C LYS A 100 2.50 8.31 -7.77
N ASN A 101 3.60 8.98 -7.46
CA ASN A 101 4.93 8.44 -7.74
C ASN A 101 5.17 7.15 -6.96
N CYS A 102 4.80 7.11 -5.67
CA CYS A 102 4.87 5.88 -4.88
C CYS A 102 4.02 4.74 -5.49
N ILE A 103 2.81 5.04 -5.96
CA ILE A 103 1.94 4.03 -6.63
C ILE A 103 2.63 3.50 -7.88
N ASN A 104 3.15 4.40 -8.73
CA ASN A 104 3.87 4.02 -9.94
C ASN A 104 5.11 3.19 -9.62
N GLU A 105 5.85 3.52 -8.55
CA GLU A 105 7.00 2.75 -8.10
C GLU A 105 6.62 1.31 -7.74
N VAL A 106 5.52 1.11 -7.00
CA VAL A 106 5.00 -0.24 -6.70
C VAL A 106 4.63 -0.97 -7.99
N ILE A 107 3.90 -0.32 -8.89
CA ILE A 107 3.45 -0.92 -10.16
C ILE A 107 4.63 -1.30 -11.06
N GLU A 108 5.61 -0.42 -11.21
CA GLU A 108 6.83 -0.72 -11.97
C GLU A 108 7.63 -1.83 -11.31
N TRP A 109 7.66 -1.89 -9.97
CA TRP A 109 8.33 -2.97 -9.27
C TRP A 109 7.68 -4.33 -9.57
N THR A 110 6.34 -4.43 -9.57
CA THR A 110 5.63 -5.69 -9.89
C THR A 110 5.81 -6.14 -11.34
N LYS A 111 6.03 -5.22 -12.29
CA LYS A 111 6.35 -5.58 -13.68
C LYS A 111 7.69 -6.31 -13.81
N ASN A 112 8.63 -6.01 -12.93
CA ASN A 112 10.01 -6.51 -12.99
C ASN A 112 10.30 -7.67 -12.02
N ASN A 113 9.33 -8.04 -11.18
CA ASN A 113 9.51 -9.03 -10.12
C ASN A 113 8.34 -10.02 -10.13
N LYS A 114 8.57 -11.28 -9.72
CA LYS A 114 7.49 -12.25 -9.50
C LYS A 114 6.99 -12.18 -8.04
N PRO A 115 5.69 -12.40 -7.79
CA PRO A 115 5.17 -12.45 -6.43
C PRO A 115 5.53 -13.78 -5.77
N ILE A 116 5.63 -13.77 -4.44
CA ILE A 116 5.49 -14.97 -3.62
C ILE A 116 4.01 -15.13 -3.28
N ILE A 117 3.45 -16.31 -3.53
CA ILE A 117 2.05 -16.66 -3.21
C ILE A 117 2.04 -17.56 -1.98
N LEU A 118 1.15 -17.27 -1.02
CA LEU A 118 1.04 -17.92 0.29
C LEU A 118 -0.28 -18.64 0.51
#